data_AF-A0A3M0XTQ4-F1
#
_entry.id   AF-A0A3M0XTQ4-F1
#
_cell.length_a   1.000
_cell.length_b   1.000
_cell.length_c   1.000
_cell.angle_alpha   90.00
_cell.angle_beta   90.00
_cell.angle_gamma   90.00
#
_symmetry.space_group_name_H-M   'P 1'
#
loop_
_entity.id
_entity.type
_entity.pdbx_description
1 polymer ?
#
loop_
_entity_poly.entity_id
_entity_poly.type
_entity_poly.pdbx_seq_one_letter_code
_entity_poly.pdbx_strand_id
1 'polypeptide(L)'
;PYDLAGMYIGTVHSLCQRMLTDRRRFFPDRHRHQPPALLDELGQYFHIYDARNWETITRQAGLDPDDPLVTAETINAIFDGNRSSQSKHKAVVNCMAVFNRFSEELIEPAQAISQLPGKAAELAGLSLAQEDIELLLKLYAAYQDSLRQDSGARLTDFALLQKEAYQVLTRFPDAGQVFKHVIVDEYQDTNTIQERIFFKLAEGTGNICVVGDDDQALYRFRGATVENFVEFPARCQKYLKKTPRRISLDTNYRSRQNIVEFYKDFIQQVDWQKPDGDGAYRVQDKNIQAHRVDPHPAVLASTPGHPEDVCAEIASFVRRLIDEGKVENPNQIAFLFPSLKSTQVGRMKDALEAEGLQVYAPRAGRFLEVDEAKDVFGLFLHIFGRPAFRGMGRDVEDFRGWLNSIEARGETLIQRDPQLKQFVTDRQAELDRALQDYQALQQVVDRYRWNLSAAYDTPTMKRPLSQAPGLSETGRRLLTSRYLDQLVKRRAGQGSPLSLSYIIRRATSLDWNVLDLFYQLMGFAHFKHMFDQAERNGDEGPVANLGLITQYLQRFIDERVSIITA
;
A
#
# COMPACT_ATOMS: atom_id res chain seq x y z
N PRO A 1 31.76 -28.48 -11.02
CA PRO A 1 30.73 -27.53 -11.50
C PRO A 1 29.71 -27.24 -10.39
N TYR A 2 29.47 -25.96 -10.06
CA TYR A 2 28.35 -25.59 -9.19
C TYR A 2 27.05 -25.75 -9.98
N ASP A 3 26.08 -26.47 -9.42
CA ASP A 3 24.73 -26.52 -9.97
C ASP A 3 24.00 -25.23 -9.60
N LEU A 4 23.84 -24.35 -10.58
CA LEU A 4 23.15 -23.07 -10.42
C LEU A 4 21.62 -23.22 -10.50
N ALA A 5 21.08 -24.36 -10.94
CA ALA A 5 19.63 -24.56 -11.04
C ALA A 5 18.95 -24.58 -9.66
N GLY A 6 19.70 -24.91 -8.60
CA GLY A 6 19.24 -24.85 -7.22
C GLY A 6 19.42 -23.49 -6.53
N MET A 7 20.00 -22.49 -7.20
CA MET A 7 20.26 -21.18 -6.63
C MET A 7 18.95 -20.39 -6.45
N TYR A 8 18.78 -19.79 -5.28
CA TYR A 8 17.69 -18.86 -5.07
C TYR A 8 18.13 -17.46 -5.52
N ILE A 9 17.35 -16.87 -6.43
CA ILE A 9 17.43 -15.46 -6.81
C ILE A 9 16.06 -14.85 -6.58
N GLY A 10 15.98 -13.78 -5.80
CA GLY A 10 14.73 -13.09 -5.54
C GLY A 10 14.89 -12.00 -4.49
N THR A 11 13.81 -11.27 -4.25
CA THR A 11 13.78 -10.20 -3.23
C THR A 11 13.79 -10.78 -1.81
N VAL A 12 14.10 -9.93 -0.83
CA VAL A 12 13.99 -10.28 0.60
C VAL A 12 12.59 -10.78 0.94
N HIS A 13 11.54 -10.08 0.52
CA HIS A 13 10.16 -10.48 0.82
C HIS A 13 9.82 -11.86 0.26
N SER A 14 10.22 -12.17 -0.98
CA SER A 14 10.04 -13.49 -1.57
C SER A 14 10.82 -14.57 -0.79
N LEU A 15 12.01 -14.22 -0.27
CA LEU A 15 12.81 -15.12 0.56
C LEU A 15 12.12 -15.40 1.89
N CYS A 16 11.57 -14.38 2.54
CA CYS A 16 10.82 -14.51 3.79
C CYS A 16 9.56 -15.37 3.60
N GLN A 17 8.77 -15.13 2.54
CA GLN A 17 7.63 -15.99 2.21
C GLN A 17 8.06 -17.45 2.01
N ARG A 18 9.19 -17.66 1.31
CA ARG A 18 9.75 -18.99 1.11
C ARG A 18 10.16 -19.63 2.44
N MET A 19 10.79 -18.90 3.36
CA MET A 19 11.17 -19.43 4.68
C MET A 19 9.95 -19.88 5.48
N LEU A 20 8.84 -19.13 5.42
CA LEU A 20 7.61 -19.45 6.12
C LEU A 20 6.82 -20.62 5.49
N THR A 21 7.07 -20.92 4.21
CA THR A 21 6.38 -21.97 3.46
C THR A 21 7.21 -23.25 3.26
N ASP A 22 8.54 -23.14 3.20
CA ASP A 22 9.47 -24.25 2.92
C ASP A 22 9.69 -25.11 4.17
N ARG A 23 8.76 -26.05 4.34
CA ARG A 23 8.70 -27.01 5.44
C ARG A 23 9.91 -27.93 5.57
N ARG A 24 10.70 -28.10 4.50
CA ARG A 24 11.82 -29.06 4.50
C ARG A 24 13.10 -28.45 5.03
N ARG A 25 13.27 -27.14 4.89
CA ARG A 25 14.54 -26.45 5.17
C ARG A 25 14.52 -25.61 6.44
N PHE A 26 13.33 -25.23 6.95
CA PHE A 26 13.23 -24.28 8.07
C PHE A 26 12.31 -24.72 9.23
N PHE A 27 11.76 -25.94 9.20
CA PHE A 27 10.89 -26.46 10.26
C PHE A 27 11.31 -27.88 10.70
N PRO A 28 11.63 -28.10 11.99
CA PRO A 28 12.04 -29.42 12.51
C PRO A 28 10.95 -30.49 12.37
N ASP A 29 9.71 -30.14 12.74
CA ASP A 29 8.64 -31.12 12.95
C ASP A 29 7.82 -31.43 11.67
N ARG A 30 8.17 -30.81 10.54
CA ARG A 30 7.46 -30.91 9.24
C ARG A 30 5.93 -30.67 9.32
N HIS A 31 5.42 -30.14 10.44
CA HIS A 31 4.00 -29.87 10.63
C HIS A 31 3.49 -28.85 9.60
N ARG A 32 2.24 -29.04 9.14
CA ARG A 32 1.58 -28.12 8.22
C ARG A 32 1.10 -26.89 8.97
N HIS A 33 1.94 -25.87 9.10
CA HIS A 33 1.42 -24.52 9.32
C HIS A 33 0.77 -24.02 8.02
N GLN A 34 -0.42 -23.43 8.13
CA GLN A 34 -0.96 -22.61 7.05
C GLN A 34 -0.09 -21.35 6.96
N PRO A 35 0.44 -21.01 5.79
CA PRO A 35 1.19 -19.77 5.64
C PRO A 35 0.28 -18.58 5.95
N PRO A 36 0.81 -17.51 6.53
CA PRO A 36 0.01 -16.31 6.76
C PRO A 36 -0.46 -15.73 5.44
N ALA A 37 -1.66 -15.16 5.42
CA ALA A 37 -2.14 -14.39 4.29
C ALA A 37 -1.49 -13.00 4.33
N LEU A 38 -0.81 -12.65 3.24
CA LEU A 38 -0.06 -11.41 3.15
C LEU A 38 -0.99 -10.26 2.76
N LEU A 39 -0.96 -9.20 3.56
CA LEU A 39 -1.53 -7.89 3.26
C LEU A 39 -0.47 -7.05 2.55
N ASP A 40 -0.82 -6.51 1.38
CA ASP A 40 -0.03 -5.45 0.77
C ASP A 40 -0.33 -4.10 1.46
N GLU A 41 0.30 -3.02 1.01
CA GLU A 41 0.11 -1.68 1.61
C GLU A 41 -1.37 -1.28 1.67
N LEU A 42 -2.14 -1.60 0.63
CA LEU A 42 -3.56 -1.27 0.57
C LEU A 42 -4.39 -2.18 1.48
N GLY A 43 -4.09 -3.48 1.51
CA GLY A 43 -4.74 -4.41 2.43
C GLY A 43 -4.46 -4.08 3.90
N GLN A 44 -3.24 -3.65 4.23
CA GLN A 44 -2.88 -3.15 5.56
C GLN A 44 -3.69 -1.89 5.89
N TYR A 45 -3.76 -0.94 4.95
CA TYR A 45 -4.56 0.27 5.11
C TYR A 45 -6.03 -0.06 5.40
N PHE A 46 -6.68 -0.90 4.59
CA PHE A 46 -8.09 -1.23 4.78
C PHE A 46 -8.34 -2.08 6.02
N HIS A 47 -7.42 -2.95 6.41
CA HIS A 47 -7.49 -3.69 7.67
C HIS A 47 -7.53 -2.73 8.86
N ILE A 48 -6.65 -1.73 8.91
CA ILE A 48 -6.62 -0.74 10.00
C ILE A 48 -7.80 0.23 9.89
N TYR A 49 -8.16 0.65 8.67
CA TYR A 49 -9.23 1.62 8.42
C TYR A 49 -10.63 1.05 8.69
N ASP A 50 -10.81 -0.27 8.64
CA ASP A 50 -12.07 -0.92 8.99
C ASP A 50 -12.60 -0.46 10.35
N ALA A 51 -13.91 -0.20 10.45
CA ALA A 51 -14.49 0.39 11.65
C ALA A 51 -14.28 -0.50 12.90
N ARG A 52 -14.45 -1.82 12.75
CA ARG A 52 -14.33 -2.77 13.85
C ARG A 52 -12.88 -2.93 14.28
N ASN A 53 -11.96 -3.05 13.33
CA ASN A 53 -10.54 -3.17 13.63
C ASN A 53 -10.00 -1.88 14.23
N TRP A 54 -10.37 -0.72 13.68
CA TRP A 54 -10.00 0.59 14.23
C TRP A 54 -10.45 0.72 15.69
N GLU A 55 -11.72 0.46 15.98
CA GLU A 55 -12.27 0.48 17.34
C GLU A 55 -11.52 -0.50 18.26
N THR A 56 -11.22 -1.71 17.78
CA THR A 56 -10.50 -2.71 18.57
C THR A 56 -9.08 -2.24 18.89
N ILE A 57 -8.35 -1.72 17.89
CA ILE A 57 -6.97 -1.26 18.01
C ILE A 57 -6.90 -0.06 18.97
N THR A 58 -7.78 0.92 18.79
CA THR A 58 -7.75 2.18 19.58
C THR A 58 -8.21 1.94 21.01
N ARG A 59 -9.25 1.13 21.23
CA ARG A 59 -9.71 0.75 22.57
C ARG A 59 -8.63 0.00 23.35
N GLN A 60 -7.94 -0.96 22.73
CA GLN A 60 -6.84 -1.68 23.36
C GLN A 60 -5.65 -0.77 23.70
N ALA A 61 -5.44 0.29 22.91
CA ALA A 61 -4.43 1.29 23.18
C ALA A 61 -4.81 2.31 24.27
N GLY A 62 -6.04 2.26 24.78
CA GLY A 62 -6.54 3.17 25.83
C GLY A 62 -7.12 4.48 25.31
N LEU A 63 -7.40 4.58 24.00
CA LEU A 63 -8.14 5.70 23.42
C LEU A 63 -9.64 5.43 23.48
N ASP A 64 -10.45 6.49 23.56
CA ASP A 64 -11.90 6.41 23.54
C ASP A 64 -12.41 6.14 22.11
N PRO A 65 -12.88 4.92 21.79
CA PRO A 65 -13.34 4.60 20.45
C PRO A 65 -14.70 5.24 20.11
N ASP A 66 -15.45 5.73 21.09
CA ASP A 66 -16.79 6.26 20.90
C ASP A 66 -16.77 7.66 20.26
N ASP A 67 -15.61 8.33 20.26
CA ASP A 67 -15.33 9.51 19.44
C ASP A 67 -14.17 9.25 18.43
N PRO A 68 -14.49 8.75 17.23
CA PRO A 68 -13.49 8.50 16.18
C PRO A 68 -12.74 9.74 15.70
N LEU A 69 -13.32 10.94 15.84
CA LEU A 69 -12.69 12.19 15.42
C LEU A 69 -11.61 12.59 16.40
N VAL A 70 -11.91 12.55 17.70
CA VAL A 70 -10.93 12.82 18.77
C VAL A 70 -9.81 11.79 18.73
N THR A 71 -10.13 10.50 18.52
CA THR A 71 -9.12 9.46 18.36
C THR A 71 -8.16 9.75 17.21
N ALA A 72 -8.70 10.11 16.03
CA ALA A 72 -7.87 10.46 14.87
C ALA A 72 -7.03 11.72 15.12
N GLU A 73 -7.62 12.71 15.80
CA GLU A 73 -6.94 13.96 16.18
C GLU A 73 -5.77 13.73 17.12
N THR A 74 -5.95 12.94 18.19
CA THR A 74 -4.90 12.57 19.14
C THR A 74 -3.73 11.88 18.43
N ILE A 75 -4.01 10.94 17.53
CA ILE A 75 -2.96 10.25 16.77
C ILE A 75 -2.24 11.23 15.84
N ASN A 76 -2.98 12.07 15.11
CA ASN A 76 -2.38 13.01 14.16
C ASN A 76 -1.55 14.10 14.86
N ALA A 77 -1.93 14.54 16.05
CA ALA A 77 -1.21 15.53 16.84
C ALA A 77 0.24 15.11 17.15
N ILE A 78 0.50 13.80 17.30
CA ILE A 78 1.85 13.25 17.51
C ILE A 78 2.78 13.56 16.32
N PHE A 79 2.25 13.61 15.10
CA PHE A 79 3.05 13.79 13.87
C PHE A 79 3.06 15.22 13.35
N ASP A 80 1.95 15.95 13.49
CA ASP A 80 1.77 17.29 12.94
C ASP A 80 2.01 18.41 13.97
N GLY A 81 2.28 18.06 15.23
CA GLY A 81 2.36 19.01 16.34
C GLY A 81 1.04 19.78 16.50
N ASN A 82 1.10 21.12 16.51
CA ASN A 82 -0.06 22.00 16.75
C ASN A 82 -1.10 22.05 15.61
N ARG A 83 -0.90 21.35 14.48
CA ARG A 83 -1.89 21.28 13.40
C ARG A 83 -2.77 20.06 13.60
N SER A 84 -3.85 20.21 14.35
CA SER A 84 -4.77 19.11 14.59
C SER A 84 -5.58 18.81 13.33
N SER A 85 -5.55 17.54 12.89
CA SER A 85 -6.33 17.03 11.78
C SER A 85 -7.21 15.91 12.29
N GLN A 86 -8.52 15.99 12.05
CA GLN A 86 -9.47 14.93 12.41
C GLN A 86 -9.58 13.86 11.31
N SER A 87 -8.66 13.87 10.33
CA SER A 87 -8.65 12.92 9.23
C SER A 87 -8.25 11.53 9.71
N LYS A 88 -9.23 10.60 9.74
CA LYS A 88 -8.97 9.18 9.98
C LYS A 88 -7.98 8.60 8.95
N HIS A 89 -8.09 9.00 7.68
CA HIS A 89 -7.15 8.56 6.65
C HIS A 89 -5.71 8.89 7.04
N LYS A 90 -5.46 10.13 7.47
CA LYS A 90 -4.13 10.58 7.90
C LYS A 90 -3.64 9.79 9.11
N ALA A 91 -4.51 9.57 10.10
CA ALA A 91 -4.17 8.81 11.30
C ALA A 91 -3.77 7.37 10.96
N VAL A 92 -4.51 6.72 10.05
CA VAL A 92 -4.19 5.36 9.57
C VAL A 92 -2.84 5.32 8.83
N VAL A 93 -2.58 6.26 7.92
CA VAL A 93 -1.31 6.34 7.19
C VAL A 93 -0.13 6.54 8.14
N ASN A 94 -0.29 7.42 9.13
CA ASN A 94 0.71 7.67 10.17
C ASN A 94 0.96 6.41 11.03
N CYS A 95 -0.10 5.72 11.46
CA CYS A 95 0.02 4.45 12.17
C CYS A 95 0.76 3.40 11.34
N MET A 96 0.39 3.20 10.07
CA MET A 96 1.05 2.24 9.18
C MET A 96 2.55 2.51 9.06
N ALA A 97 2.95 3.77 8.86
CA ALA A 97 4.35 4.16 8.74
C ALA A 97 5.14 3.76 10.00
N VAL A 98 4.58 4.01 11.19
CA VAL A 98 5.22 3.67 12.47
C VAL A 98 5.20 2.16 12.72
N PHE A 99 4.11 1.46 12.44
CA PHE A 99 4.01 0.00 12.63
C PHE A 99 5.01 -0.75 11.76
N ASN A 100 5.15 -0.33 10.49
CA ASN A 100 6.13 -0.89 9.58
C ASN A 100 7.54 -0.63 10.11
N ARG A 101 7.83 0.61 10.54
CA ARG A 101 9.14 0.97 11.11
C ARG A 101 9.47 0.16 12.36
N PHE A 102 8.53 0.00 13.29
CA PHE A 102 8.72 -0.81 14.49
C PHE A 102 8.95 -2.29 14.18
N SER A 103 8.28 -2.82 13.15
CA SER A 103 8.51 -4.19 12.68
C SER A 103 9.92 -4.36 12.11
N GLU A 104 10.37 -3.41 11.28
CA GLU A 104 11.69 -3.42 10.64
C GLU A 104 12.85 -3.24 11.64
N GLU A 105 12.63 -2.48 12.71
CA GLU A 105 13.58 -2.28 13.80
C GLU A 105 13.50 -3.34 14.91
N LEU A 106 12.71 -4.41 14.70
CA LEU A 106 12.55 -5.51 15.66
C LEU A 106 12.07 -5.06 17.05
N ILE A 107 11.24 -4.02 17.10
CA ILE A 107 10.67 -3.53 18.35
C ILE A 107 9.63 -4.54 18.87
N GLU A 108 9.81 -4.96 20.12
CA GLU A 108 8.82 -5.73 20.88
C GLU A 108 8.06 -4.78 21.81
N PRO A 109 6.74 -4.53 21.59
CA PRO A 109 6.01 -3.48 22.28
C PRO A 109 6.08 -3.57 23.81
N ALA A 110 5.84 -4.74 24.38
CA ALA A 110 5.84 -4.93 25.83
C ALA A 110 7.22 -4.63 26.46
N GLN A 111 8.30 -5.07 25.80
CA GLN A 111 9.65 -4.79 26.24
C GLN A 111 9.98 -3.30 26.11
N ALA A 112 9.65 -2.69 24.98
CA ALA A 112 9.89 -1.27 24.74
C ALA A 112 9.18 -0.40 25.78
N ILE A 113 7.88 -0.66 26.05
CA ILE A 113 7.08 0.06 27.05
C ILE A 113 7.73 -0.04 28.44
N SER A 114 8.14 -1.24 28.87
CA SER A 114 8.79 -1.42 30.18
C SER A 114 10.14 -0.69 30.32
N GLN A 115 10.83 -0.43 29.20
CA GLN A 115 12.11 0.27 29.18
C GLN A 115 11.98 1.79 29.02
N LEU A 116 10.82 2.30 28.60
CA LEU A 116 10.59 3.73 28.37
C LEU A 116 11.00 4.63 29.54
N PRO A 117 10.65 4.35 30.81
CA PRO A 117 11.01 5.22 31.92
C PRO A 117 12.53 5.38 32.10
N GLY A 118 13.31 4.35 31.76
CA GLY A 118 14.76 4.36 31.84
C GLY A 118 15.45 5.13 30.71
N LYS A 119 14.71 5.52 29.66
CA LYS A 119 15.22 6.21 28.47
C LYS A 119 14.89 7.70 28.42
N ALA A 120 14.33 8.28 29.49
CA ALA A 120 13.88 9.66 29.51
C ALA A 120 14.97 10.67 29.05
N ALA A 121 16.23 10.45 29.41
CA ALA A 121 17.34 11.32 28.99
C ALA A 121 17.66 11.20 27.48
N GLU A 122 17.57 10.00 26.89
CA GLU A 122 17.73 9.79 25.44
C GLU A 122 16.56 10.42 24.67
N LEU A 123 15.35 10.33 25.24
CA LEU A 123 14.11 10.83 24.63
C LEU A 123 13.94 12.35 24.78
N ALA A 124 14.58 12.98 25.76
CA ALA A 124 14.50 14.43 25.98
C ALA A 124 15.01 15.27 24.79
N GLY A 125 15.83 14.68 23.91
CA GLY A 125 16.27 15.30 22.66
C GLY A 125 15.27 15.17 21.49
N LEU A 126 14.18 14.41 21.67
CA LEU A 126 13.14 14.22 20.66
C LEU A 126 12.00 15.21 20.90
N SER A 127 11.34 15.64 19.83
CA SER A 127 10.13 16.49 19.90
C SER A 127 8.85 15.71 20.27
N LEU A 128 8.98 14.55 20.92
CA LEU A 128 7.88 13.63 21.23
C LEU A 128 7.82 13.40 22.74
N ALA A 129 6.62 13.45 23.33
CA ALA A 129 6.45 13.11 24.73
C ALA A 129 6.57 11.59 24.95
N GLN A 130 6.99 11.18 26.14
CA GLN A 130 7.07 9.76 26.49
C GLN A 130 5.71 9.06 26.37
N GLU A 131 4.63 9.77 26.73
CA GLU A 131 3.24 9.28 26.64
C GLU A 131 2.83 9.00 25.18
N ASP A 132 3.27 9.84 24.22
CA ASP A 132 3.01 9.65 22.80
C ASP A 132 3.70 8.38 22.27
N ILE A 133 4.94 8.14 22.68
CA ILE A 133 5.69 6.94 22.31
C ILE A 133 5.03 5.69 22.89
N GLU A 134 4.60 5.76 24.15
CA GLU A 134 3.85 4.67 24.79
C GLU A 134 2.54 4.37 24.04
N LEU A 135 1.80 5.40 23.65
CA LEU A 135 0.57 5.26 22.88
C LEU A 135 0.83 4.59 21.51
N LEU A 136 1.86 5.03 20.77
CA LEU A 136 2.24 4.41 19.49
C LEU A 136 2.62 2.92 19.65
N LEU A 137 3.33 2.56 20.72
CA LEU A 137 3.69 1.17 21.02
C LEU A 137 2.45 0.33 21.38
N LYS A 138 1.50 0.89 22.14
CA LYS A 138 0.23 0.23 22.45
C LYS A 138 -0.63 0.00 21.21
N LEU A 139 -0.73 1.02 20.34
CA LEU A 139 -1.41 0.91 19.04
C LEU A 139 -0.78 -0.18 18.17
N TYR A 140 0.55 -0.26 18.14
CA TYR A 140 1.26 -1.30 17.39
C TYR A 140 1.03 -2.71 17.96
N ALA A 141 1.04 -2.86 19.30
CA ALA A 141 0.70 -4.13 19.95
C ALA A 141 -0.72 -4.59 19.60
N ALA A 142 -1.68 -3.69 19.69
CA ALA A 142 -3.08 -3.96 19.35
C ALA A 142 -3.27 -4.29 17.87
N TYR A 143 -2.52 -3.63 16.98
CA TYR A 143 -2.48 -3.97 15.56
C TYR A 143 -1.96 -5.41 15.33
N GLN A 144 -0.84 -5.78 15.95
CA GLN A 144 -0.30 -7.15 15.86
C GLN A 144 -1.30 -8.21 16.34
N ASP A 145 -2.07 -7.91 17.38
CA ASP A 145 -3.10 -8.80 17.89
C ASP A 145 -4.33 -8.86 16.97
N SER A 146 -4.71 -7.75 16.33
CA SER A 146 -5.81 -7.70 15.34
C SER A 146 -5.56 -8.58 14.10
N LEU A 147 -4.29 -8.86 13.79
CA LEU A 147 -3.90 -9.75 12.68
C LEU A 147 -4.00 -11.24 13.04
N ARG A 148 -4.14 -11.57 14.33
CA ARG A 148 -4.34 -12.94 14.81
C ARG A 148 -5.82 -13.29 14.67
N GLN A 149 -6.16 -14.20 13.75
CA GLN A 149 -7.53 -14.66 13.58
C GLN A 149 -7.78 -15.95 14.35
N ASP A 150 -8.92 -16.04 15.05
CA ASP A 150 -9.30 -17.22 15.85
C ASP A 150 -9.69 -18.45 15.01
N SER A 151 -10.09 -18.24 13.75
CA SER A 151 -10.72 -19.28 12.91
C SER A 151 -10.20 -19.35 11.46
N GLY A 152 -9.11 -18.65 11.14
CA GLY A 152 -8.56 -18.54 9.78
C GLY A 152 -7.03 -18.50 9.74
N ALA A 153 -6.47 -18.35 8.52
CA ALA A 153 -5.04 -18.12 8.36
C ALA A 153 -4.68 -16.75 8.96
N ARG A 154 -3.60 -16.70 9.75
CA ARG A 154 -3.09 -15.46 10.33
C ARG A 154 -2.80 -14.44 9.22
N LEU A 155 -3.16 -13.18 9.41
CA LEU A 155 -2.77 -12.10 8.50
C LEU A 155 -1.36 -11.60 8.85
N THR A 156 -0.61 -11.15 7.85
CA THR A 156 0.70 -10.48 8.07
C THR A 156 0.90 -9.42 7.00
N ASP A 157 1.60 -8.33 7.29
CA ASP A 157 2.03 -7.35 6.28
C ASP A 157 3.50 -7.61 5.87
N PHE A 158 4.02 -6.84 4.91
CA PHE A 158 5.39 -7.02 4.41
C PHE A 158 6.48 -6.80 5.47
N ALA A 159 6.26 -5.92 6.45
CA ALA A 159 7.24 -5.64 7.49
C ALA A 159 7.23 -6.73 8.56
N LEU A 160 6.04 -7.15 9.01
CA LEU A 160 5.85 -8.27 9.94
C LEU A 160 6.29 -9.60 9.33
N LEU A 161 6.08 -9.82 8.04
CA LEU A 161 6.57 -11.00 7.31
C LEU A 161 8.08 -11.23 7.53
N GLN A 162 8.87 -10.15 7.48
CA GLN A 162 10.32 -10.23 7.71
C GLN A 162 10.63 -10.59 9.16
N LYS A 163 9.94 -9.95 10.12
CA LYS A 163 10.05 -10.27 11.55
C LYS A 163 9.71 -11.73 11.84
N GLU A 164 8.62 -12.23 11.27
CA GLU A 164 8.19 -13.63 11.40
C GLU A 164 9.20 -14.61 10.78
N ALA A 165 9.71 -14.31 9.59
CA ALA A 165 10.75 -15.13 8.95
C ALA A 165 12.01 -15.19 9.82
N TYR A 166 12.44 -14.07 10.38
CA TYR A 166 13.56 -14.03 11.31
C TYR A 166 13.30 -14.84 12.59
N GLN A 167 12.08 -14.81 13.13
CA GLN A 167 11.69 -15.67 14.27
C GLN A 167 11.78 -17.16 13.92
N VAL A 168 11.45 -17.55 12.70
CA VAL A 168 11.65 -18.94 12.24
C VAL A 168 13.14 -19.29 12.15
N LEU A 169 13.96 -18.40 11.58
CA LEU A 169 15.41 -18.62 11.49
C LEU A 169 16.09 -18.71 12.86
N THR A 170 15.61 -17.96 13.86
CA THR A 170 16.17 -18.00 15.22
C THR A 170 15.77 -19.26 15.98
N ARG A 171 14.59 -19.82 15.70
CA ARG A 171 14.11 -21.08 16.29
C ARG A 171 14.71 -22.32 15.63
N PHE A 172 15.22 -22.21 14.41
CA PHE A 172 15.80 -23.32 13.67
C PHE A 172 17.35 -23.29 13.73
N PRO A 173 18.00 -24.16 14.53
CA PRO A 173 19.45 -24.10 14.73
C PRO A 173 20.27 -24.24 13.44
N ASP A 174 19.81 -25.06 12.49
CA ASP A 174 20.52 -25.33 11.23
C ASP A 174 20.21 -24.31 10.12
N ALA A 175 19.52 -23.20 10.43
CA ALA A 175 19.17 -22.16 9.46
C ALA A 175 20.40 -21.63 8.71
N GLY A 176 21.52 -21.49 9.41
CA GLY A 176 22.79 -21.01 8.86
C GLY A 176 23.50 -22.00 7.91
N GLN A 177 23.00 -23.24 7.78
CA GLN A 177 23.54 -24.26 6.87
C GLN A 177 22.69 -24.44 5.61
N VAL A 178 21.51 -23.78 5.54
CA VAL A 178 20.60 -23.91 4.40
C VAL A 178 21.23 -23.34 3.12
N PHE A 179 21.95 -22.24 3.23
CA PHE A 179 22.66 -21.61 2.12
C PHE A 179 24.18 -21.67 2.35
N LYS A 180 24.90 -22.19 1.36
CA LYS A 180 26.37 -22.25 1.41
C LYS A 180 27.02 -20.87 1.24
N HIS A 181 26.36 -19.98 0.52
CA HIS A 181 26.79 -18.61 0.24
C HIS A 181 25.56 -17.70 0.22
N VAL A 182 25.67 -16.54 0.85
CA VAL A 182 24.66 -15.47 0.84
C VAL A 182 25.26 -14.29 0.09
N ILE A 183 24.61 -13.87 -0.99
CA ILE A 183 25.02 -12.70 -1.77
C ILE A 183 23.88 -11.69 -1.70
N VAL A 184 24.19 -10.45 -1.31
CA VAL A 184 23.22 -9.37 -1.18
C VAL A 184 23.68 -8.19 -2.02
N ASP A 185 22.81 -7.74 -2.91
CA ASP A 185 23.01 -6.54 -3.73
C ASP A 185 22.29 -5.34 -3.08
N GLU A 186 22.71 -4.12 -3.43
CA GLU A 186 22.16 -2.86 -2.88
C GLU A 186 22.12 -2.81 -1.35
N TYR A 187 23.19 -3.26 -0.69
CA TYR A 187 23.22 -3.44 0.77
C TYR A 187 23.07 -2.12 1.56
N GLN A 188 23.38 -0.98 0.96
CA GLN A 188 23.17 0.34 1.56
C GLN A 188 21.69 0.65 1.84
N ASP A 189 20.78 0.01 1.12
CA ASP A 189 19.33 0.23 1.22
C ASP A 189 18.64 -0.79 2.14
N THR A 190 19.42 -1.53 2.93
CA THR A 190 18.90 -2.53 3.86
C THR A 190 18.51 -1.92 5.20
N ASN A 191 17.47 -2.46 5.82
CA ASN A 191 17.05 -2.11 7.18
C ASN A 191 17.57 -3.12 8.22
N THR A 192 17.31 -2.86 9.51
CA THR A 192 17.79 -3.69 10.62
C THR A 192 17.35 -5.15 10.51
N ILE A 193 16.07 -5.43 10.24
CA ILE A 193 15.59 -6.81 10.14
C ILE A 193 16.24 -7.58 8.98
N GLN A 194 16.46 -6.92 7.84
CA GLN A 194 17.14 -7.52 6.69
C GLN A 194 18.58 -7.92 7.02
N GLU A 195 19.35 -7.00 7.61
CA GLU A 195 20.70 -7.29 8.10
C GLU A 195 20.69 -8.54 9.00
N ARG A 196 19.77 -8.61 9.95
CA ARG A 196 19.66 -9.73 10.90
C ARG A 196 19.34 -11.05 10.21
N ILE A 197 18.47 -11.04 9.21
CA ILE A 197 18.16 -12.22 8.39
C ILE A 197 19.41 -12.69 7.65
N PHE A 198 20.14 -11.79 6.98
CA PHE A 198 21.32 -12.17 6.19
C PHE A 198 22.43 -12.76 7.07
N PHE A 199 22.72 -12.13 8.21
CA PHE A 199 23.71 -12.67 9.15
C PHE A 199 23.26 -14.00 9.75
N LYS A 200 21.96 -14.18 10.04
CA LYS A 200 21.47 -15.46 10.57
C LYS A 200 21.59 -16.59 9.54
N LEU A 201 21.32 -16.30 8.26
CA LEU A 201 21.52 -17.25 7.16
C LEU A 201 22.99 -17.58 6.92
N ALA A 202 23.88 -16.64 7.16
CA ALA A 202 25.31 -16.84 7.00
C ALA A 202 26.01 -17.38 8.27
N GLU A 203 25.33 -17.46 9.42
CA GLU A 203 25.94 -17.77 10.72
C GLU A 203 26.70 -19.11 10.71
N GLY A 204 26.15 -20.13 10.02
CA GLY A 204 26.72 -21.48 9.98
C GLY A 204 27.94 -21.63 9.06
N THR A 205 28.06 -20.80 8.02
CA THR A 205 29.14 -20.89 7.01
C THR A 205 30.14 -19.73 7.11
N GLY A 206 29.66 -18.57 7.56
CA GLY A 206 30.31 -17.27 7.50
C GLY A 206 30.58 -16.79 6.08
N ASN A 207 29.87 -17.32 5.09
CA ASN A 207 30.05 -16.98 3.67
C ASN A 207 28.98 -15.97 3.23
N ILE A 208 29.23 -14.70 3.53
CA ILE A 208 28.39 -13.58 3.07
C ILE A 208 29.21 -12.64 2.19
N CYS A 209 28.62 -12.22 1.07
CA CYS A 209 29.14 -11.19 0.19
C CYS A 209 28.06 -10.13 0.02
N VAL A 210 28.41 -8.88 0.31
CA VAL A 210 27.52 -7.73 0.10
C VAL A 210 28.13 -6.82 -0.96
N VAL A 211 27.26 -6.26 -1.79
CA VAL A 211 27.59 -5.27 -2.82
C VAL A 211 26.69 -4.06 -2.56
N GLY A 212 27.24 -2.86 -2.70
CA GLY A 212 26.51 -1.62 -2.47
C GLY A 212 27.40 -0.39 -2.61
N ASP A 213 26.77 0.77 -2.57
CA ASP A 213 27.41 2.08 -2.62
C ASP A 213 26.68 3.05 -1.66
N ASP A 214 27.37 3.46 -0.59
CA ASP A 214 26.83 4.41 0.40
C ASP A 214 26.49 5.79 -0.21
N ASP A 215 27.11 6.19 -1.32
CA ASP A 215 26.75 7.45 -2.02
C ASP A 215 25.39 7.34 -2.75
N GLN A 216 24.82 6.13 -2.84
CA GLN A 216 23.52 5.84 -3.46
C GLN A 216 22.44 5.47 -2.42
N ALA A 217 22.71 5.66 -1.13
CA ALA A 217 21.77 5.37 -0.05
C ALA A 217 20.62 6.41 -0.01
N LEU A 218 19.61 6.22 -0.86
CA LEU A 218 18.49 7.15 -1.03
C LEU A 218 17.24 6.74 -0.23
N TYR A 219 17.17 5.52 0.30
CA TYR A 219 15.95 4.97 0.90
C TYR A 219 15.86 5.11 2.42
N ARG A 220 16.61 6.02 3.04
CA ARG A 220 16.55 6.29 4.50
C ARG A 220 15.13 6.62 4.98
N PHE A 221 14.35 7.33 4.18
CA PHE A 221 12.95 7.65 4.49
C PHE A 221 12.03 6.42 4.53
N ARG A 222 12.45 5.29 3.96
CA ARG A 222 11.80 3.97 4.07
C ARG A 222 12.46 3.08 5.12
N GLY A 223 13.33 3.63 5.95
CA GLY A 223 13.95 2.90 7.04
C GLY A 223 15.25 2.17 6.71
N ALA A 224 15.83 2.39 5.52
CA ALA A 224 17.18 1.92 5.24
C ALA A 224 18.21 2.62 6.15
N THR A 225 19.25 1.86 6.53
CA THR A 225 20.30 2.30 7.46
C THR A 225 21.65 2.12 6.75
N VAL A 226 22.22 3.21 6.22
CA VAL A 226 23.50 3.19 5.47
C VAL A 226 24.66 2.68 6.33
N GLU A 227 24.54 2.83 7.65
CA GLU A 227 25.48 2.33 8.65
C GLU A 227 25.61 0.80 8.58
N ASN A 228 24.60 0.07 8.10
CA ASN A 228 24.74 -1.37 7.84
C ASN A 228 25.89 -1.63 6.86
N PHE A 229 26.01 -0.81 5.82
CA PHE A 229 27.07 -0.93 4.83
C PHE A 229 28.40 -0.36 5.33
N VAL A 230 28.41 0.85 5.88
CA VAL A 230 29.65 1.51 6.35
C VAL A 230 30.29 0.74 7.50
N GLU A 231 29.49 0.21 8.42
CA GLU A 231 29.94 -0.56 9.58
C GLU A 231 30.02 -2.07 9.29
N PHE A 232 29.87 -2.51 8.04
CA PHE A 232 29.85 -3.92 7.68
C PHE A 232 31.04 -4.74 8.23
N PRO A 233 32.29 -4.22 8.25
CA PRO A 233 33.40 -4.90 8.92
C PRO A 233 33.17 -5.15 10.42
N ALA A 234 32.67 -4.14 11.15
CA ALA A 234 32.35 -4.26 12.56
C ALA A 234 31.16 -5.21 12.79
N ARG A 235 30.16 -5.19 11.90
CA ARG A 235 29.00 -6.12 11.92
C ARG A 235 29.44 -7.56 11.69
N CYS A 236 30.31 -7.81 10.71
CA CYS A 236 30.90 -9.13 10.48
C CYS A 236 31.69 -9.63 11.69
N GLN A 237 32.47 -8.75 12.34
CA GLN A 237 33.16 -9.11 13.57
C GLN A 237 32.18 -9.40 14.72
N LYS A 238 31.11 -8.63 14.85
CA LYS A 238 30.08 -8.83 15.88
C LYS A 238 29.37 -10.17 15.71
N TYR A 239 28.82 -10.44 14.52
CA TYR A 239 27.91 -11.57 14.27
C TYR A 239 28.64 -12.84 13.81
N LEU A 240 29.68 -12.73 13.00
CA LEU A 240 30.37 -13.90 12.41
C LEU A 240 31.77 -14.13 12.98
N LYS A 241 32.28 -13.23 13.84
CA LYS A 241 33.66 -13.27 14.37
C LYS A 241 34.72 -13.35 13.27
N LYS A 242 34.44 -12.72 12.12
CA LYS A 242 35.29 -12.73 10.92
C LYS A 242 35.50 -11.31 10.40
N THR A 243 36.69 -11.06 9.87
CA THR A 243 36.99 -9.84 9.13
C THR A 243 36.67 -10.05 7.65
N PRO A 244 35.80 -9.22 7.04
CA PRO A 244 35.49 -9.34 5.63
C PRO A 244 36.64 -8.80 4.76
N ARG A 245 36.77 -9.32 3.55
CA ARG A 245 37.66 -8.75 2.54
C ARG A 245 36.92 -7.66 1.77
N ARG A 246 37.41 -6.42 1.82
CA ARG A 246 36.92 -5.32 0.98
C ARG A 246 37.53 -5.42 -0.41
N ILE A 247 36.70 -5.26 -1.44
CA ILE A 247 37.12 -5.15 -2.85
C ILE A 247 36.50 -3.86 -3.39
N SER A 248 37.31 -2.88 -3.75
CA SER A 248 36.83 -1.63 -4.36
C SER A 248 36.69 -1.81 -5.88
N LEU A 249 35.56 -1.38 -6.42
CA LEU A 249 35.30 -1.35 -7.86
C LEU A 249 35.29 0.12 -8.32
N ASP A 250 36.49 0.64 -8.56
CA ASP A 250 36.70 2.07 -8.79
C ASP A 250 36.47 2.50 -10.26
N THR A 251 36.40 1.57 -11.19
CA THR A 251 36.24 1.89 -12.62
C THR A 251 34.77 1.98 -13.02
N ASN A 252 34.31 3.18 -13.39
CA ASN A 252 32.99 3.43 -13.94
C ASN A 252 32.96 3.17 -15.46
N TYR A 253 32.18 2.18 -15.88
CA TYR A 253 32.01 1.81 -17.29
C TYR A 253 30.76 2.43 -17.96
N ARG A 254 29.88 3.07 -17.17
CA ARG A 254 28.59 3.61 -17.61
C ARG A 254 28.72 5.05 -18.12
N SER A 255 29.33 5.90 -17.30
CA SER A 255 29.43 7.34 -17.52
C SER A 255 30.80 7.72 -18.08
N ARG A 256 30.86 8.85 -18.78
CA ARG A 256 32.12 9.42 -19.27
C ARG A 256 32.78 10.31 -18.22
N GLN A 257 34.04 10.65 -18.44
CA GLN A 257 34.91 11.39 -17.53
C GLN A 257 34.27 12.64 -16.93
N ASN A 258 33.75 13.55 -17.74
CA ASN A 258 33.16 14.82 -17.28
C ASN A 258 31.96 14.62 -16.33
N ILE A 259 31.14 13.58 -16.57
CA ILE A 259 30.01 13.24 -15.69
C ILE A 259 30.53 12.68 -14.36
N VAL A 260 31.55 11.82 -14.41
CA VAL A 260 32.16 11.23 -13.20
C VAL A 260 32.84 12.31 -12.37
N GLU A 261 33.57 13.24 -13.00
CA GLU A 261 34.22 14.37 -12.34
C GLU A 261 33.20 15.30 -11.69
N PHE A 262 32.14 15.68 -12.41
CA PHE A 262 31.05 16.50 -11.84
C PHE A 262 30.45 15.88 -10.57
N TYR A 263 30.20 14.57 -10.60
CA TYR A 263 29.72 13.84 -9.42
C TYR A 263 30.75 13.84 -8.27
N LYS A 264 32.04 13.62 -8.56
CA LYS A 264 33.10 13.62 -7.54
C LYS A 264 33.21 14.98 -6.87
N ASP A 265 33.17 16.06 -7.64
CA ASP A 265 33.24 17.42 -7.12
C ASP A 265 32.01 17.74 -6.25
N PHE A 266 30.83 17.27 -6.64
CA PHE A 266 29.61 17.44 -5.86
C PHE A 266 29.67 16.68 -4.53
N ILE A 267 30.00 15.38 -4.56
CA ILE A 267 29.94 14.52 -3.37
C ILE A 267 30.99 14.90 -2.31
N GLN A 268 32.10 15.51 -2.73
CA GLN A 268 33.16 15.98 -1.84
C GLN A 268 32.81 17.26 -1.06
N GLN A 269 31.77 18.00 -1.48
CA GLN A 269 31.34 19.23 -0.80
C GLN A 269 30.49 18.97 0.46
N VAL A 270 30.03 17.73 0.65
CA VAL A 270 29.16 17.34 1.76
C VAL A 270 30.01 16.90 2.96
N ASP A 271 29.63 17.34 4.16
CA ASP A 271 30.17 16.80 5.40
C ASP A 271 29.48 15.48 5.74
N TRP A 272 30.27 14.39 5.73
CA TRP A 272 29.80 13.03 5.97
C TRP A 272 30.03 12.56 7.40
N GLN A 273 30.58 13.39 8.28
CA GLN A 273 30.81 13.01 9.68
C GLN A 273 29.50 12.82 10.42
N LYS A 274 29.46 11.83 11.32
CA LYS A 274 28.31 11.66 12.19
C LYS A 274 28.26 12.80 13.23
N PRO A 275 27.06 13.28 13.64
CA PRO A 275 26.93 14.36 14.62
C PRO A 275 27.54 14.05 15.99
N ASP A 276 27.64 12.77 16.36
CA ASP A 276 28.25 12.29 17.60
C ASP A 276 29.79 12.20 17.53
N GLY A 277 30.37 12.42 16.35
CA GLY A 277 31.80 12.28 16.07
C GLY A 277 32.30 10.83 15.94
N ASP A 278 31.42 9.82 16.04
CA ASP A 278 31.80 8.40 15.99
C ASP A 278 31.69 7.82 14.57
N GLY A 279 32.55 8.32 13.69
CA GLY A 279 32.70 7.85 12.32
C GLY A 279 31.99 8.73 11.28
N ALA A 280 31.67 8.13 10.14
CA ALA A 280 31.07 8.82 8.99
C ALA A 280 29.93 7.99 8.40
N TYR A 281 29.00 8.66 7.70
CA TYR A 281 27.97 8.02 6.88
C TYR A 281 28.46 7.57 5.51
N ARG A 282 29.75 7.81 5.21
CA ARG A 282 30.37 7.54 3.93
C ARG A 282 31.65 6.73 4.08
N VAL A 283 31.84 5.73 3.22
CA VAL A 283 33.08 4.98 3.13
C VAL A 283 34.18 5.86 2.55
N GLN A 284 35.31 5.93 3.25
CA GLN A 284 36.47 6.71 2.82
C GLN A 284 37.22 6.04 1.65
N ASP A 285 38.04 6.85 0.98
CA ASP A 285 38.99 6.45 -0.07
C ASP A 285 38.36 5.85 -1.34
N LYS A 286 37.21 6.38 -1.79
CA LYS A 286 36.63 6.02 -3.10
C LYS A 286 37.41 6.69 -4.23
N ASN A 287 38.02 5.90 -5.12
CA ASN A 287 38.82 6.41 -6.23
C ASN A 287 38.11 6.25 -7.58
N ILE A 288 36.86 6.70 -7.67
CA ILE A 288 36.04 6.49 -8.87
C ILE A 288 36.69 7.16 -10.09
N GLN A 289 36.86 6.39 -11.17
CA GLN A 289 37.49 6.80 -12.43
C GLN A 289 36.66 6.33 -13.62
N ALA A 290 36.51 7.18 -14.63
CA ALA A 290 35.80 6.80 -15.85
C ALA A 290 36.68 5.90 -16.74
N HIS A 291 36.09 4.85 -17.31
CA HIS A 291 36.73 4.04 -18.34
C HIS A 291 36.77 4.75 -19.70
N ARG A 292 35.82 5.67 -19.94
CA ARG A 292 35.63 6.35 -21.24
C ARG A 292 35.92 7.84 -21.12
N VAL A 293 36.68 8.36 -22.07
CA VAL A 293 36.93 9.80 -22.23
C VAL A 293 35.83 10.47 -23.05
N ASP A 294 35.70 11.78 -22.88
CA ASP A 294 34.70 12.60 -23.55
C ASP A 294 35.19 13.12 -24.91
N PRO A 295 34.48 12.83 -26.02
CA PRO A 295 34.74 13.50 -27.29
C PRO A 295 34.03 14.87 -27.40
N HIS A 296 32.99 15.10 -26.60
CA HIS A 296 32.05 16.24 -26.67
C HIS A 296 31.58 16.63 -25.25
N PRO A 297 30.97 17.82 -25.05
CA PRO A 297 30.34 18.18 -23.78
C PRO A 297 29.32 17.13 -23.33
N ALA A 298 29.39 16.71 -22.06
CA ALA A 298 28.54 15.66 -21.50
C ALA A 298 27.61 16.16 -20.37
N VAL A 299 27.91 17.34 -19.80
CA VAL A 299 27.10 18.00 -18.78
C VAL A 299 26.78 19.39 -19.30
N LEU A 300 25.49 19.71 -19.38
CA LEU A 300 24.97 21.00 -19.86
C LEU A 300 23.99 21.52 -18.81
N ALA A 301 23.98 22.83 -18.59
CA ALA A 301 23.01 23.51 -17.74
C ALA A 301 22.30 24.59 -18.56
N SER A 302 20.98 24.69 -18.44
CA SER A 302 20.24 25.81 -19.03
C SER A 302 20.55 27.09 -18.27
N THR A 303 20.31 28.23 -18.90
CA THR A 303 20.34 29.51 -18.20
C THR A 303 19.15 29.57 -17.23
N PRO A 304 19.31 30.08 -15.99
CA PRO A 304 18.16 30.31 -15.11
C PRO A 304 17.13 31.21 -15.79
N GLY A 305 15.88 30.77 -15.85
CA GLY A 305 14.80 31.46 -16.56
C GLY A 305 13.42 31.08 -16.03
N HIS A 306 12.36 31.61 -16.66
CA HIS A 306 11.01 31.22 -16.30
C HIS A 306 10.81 29.73 -16.62
N PRO A 307 10.15 28.93 -15.76
CA PRO A 307 10.05 27.48 -15.96
C PRO A 307 9.47 27.06 -17.30
N GLU A 308 8.52 27.82 -17.84
CA GLU A 308 7.90 27.58 -19.14
C GLU A 308 8.93 27.73 -20.28
N ASP A 309 9.73 28.79 -20.26
CA ASP A 309 10.78 29.05 -21.25
C ASP A 309 11.84 27.95 -21.20
N VAL A 310 12.25 27.55 -19.99
CA VAL A 310 13.26 26.49 -19.79
C VAL A 310 12.73 25.13 -20.27
N CYS A 311 11.47 24.79 -19.98
CA CYS A 311 10.87 23.54 -20.47
C CYS A 311 10.78 23.53 -22.00
N ALA A 312 10.38 24.64 -22.62
CA ALA A 312 10.33 24.77 -24.07
C ALA A 312 11.73 24.66 -24.71
N GLU A 313 12.74 25.29 -24.12
CA GLU A 313 14.14 25.17 -24.56
C GLU A 313 14.61 23.72 -24.53
N ILE A 314 14.36 23.01 -23.42
CA ILE A 314 14.74 21.60 -23.26
C ILE A 314 13.99 20.71 -24.25
N ALA A 315 12.68 20.93 -24.47
CA ALA A 315 11.88 20.16 -25.42
C ALA A 315 12.41 20.32 -26.85
N SER A 316 12.68 21.56 -27.27
CA SER A 316 13.30 21.86 -28.58
C SER A 316 14.69 21.23 -28.72
N PHE A 317 15.49 21.23 -27.65
CA PHE A 317 16.79 20.56 -27.64
C PHE A 317 16.65 19.05 -27.85
N VAL A 318 15.70 18.40 -27.16
CA VAL A 318 15.42 16.97 -27.33
C VAL A 318 14.97 16.65 -28.76
N ARG A 319 14.03 17.43 -29.32
CA ARG A 319 13.58 17.29 -30.71
C ARG A 319 14.76 17.35 -31.69
N ARG A 320 15.66 18.32 -31.50
CA ARG A 320 16.87 18.48 -32.31
C ARG A 320 17.82 17.29 -32.21
N LEU A 321 18.04 16.74 -31.01
CA LEU A 321 18.87 15.54 -30.84
C LEU A 321 18.33 14.34 -31.63
N ILE A 322 17.01 14.21 -31.72
CA ILE A 322 16.35 13.14 -32.48
C ILE A 322 16.44 13.43 -33.99
N ASP A 323 16.14 14.66 -34.41
CA ASP A 323 16.21 15.06 -35.84
C ASP A 323 17.61 14.94 -36.43
N GLU A 324 18.64 15.26 -35.65
CA GLU A 324 20.04 15.13 -36.04
C GLU A 324 20.58 13.69 -35.95
N GLY A 325 19.75 12.73 -35.51
CA GLY A 325 20.13 11.32 -35.35
C GLY A 325 21.17 11.09 -34.25
N LYS A 326 21.33 12.01 -33.29
CA LYS A 326 22.19 11.84 -32.11
C LYS A 326 21.55 10.90 -31.09
N VAL A 327 20.22 10.84 -31.08
CA VAL A 327 19.41 9.90 -30.32
C VAL A 327 18.50 9.16 -31.29
N GLU A 328 18.73 7.86 -31.46
CA GLU A 328 17.95 7.04 -32.40
C GLU A 328 16.59 6.66 -31.81
N ASN A 329 16.51 6.51 -30.49
CA ASN A 329 15.30 6.10 -29.79
C ASN A 329 15.00 7.08 -28.65
N PRO A 330 13.83 7.77 -28.67
CA PRO A 330 13.43 8.68 -27.59
C PRO A 330 13.45 8.04 -26.19
N ASN A 331 13.29 6.71 -26.09
CA ASN A 331 13.39 5.97 -24.82
C ASN A 331 14.80 5.98 -24.19
N GLN A 332 15.82 6.48 -24.90
CA GLN A 332 17.16 6.71 -24.33
C GLN A 332 17.22 8.00 -23.50
N ILE A 333 16.18 8.83 -23.54
CA ILE A 333 16.09 10.10 -22.80
C ILE A 333 15.24 9.88 -21.56
N ALA A 334 15.78 10.27 -20.41
CA ALA A 334 15.09 10.19 -19.13
C ALA A 334 15.05 11.58 -18.48
N PHE A 335 13.87 11.98 -18.02
CA PHE A 335 13.69 13.17 -17.20
C PHE A 335 13.56 12.76 -15.73
N LEU A 336 14.45 13.31 -14.89
CA LEU A 336 14.46 13.03 -13.45
C LEU A 336 13.98 14.26 -12.69
N PHE A 337 12.95 14.08 -11.88
CA PHE A 337 12.42 15.12 -11.01
C PHE A 337 12.47 14.65 -9.55
N PRO A 338 12.67 15.56 -8.57
CA PRO A 338 12.55 15.21 -7.15
C PRO A 338 11.17 14.64 -6.79
N SER A 339 10.11 15.07 -7.50
CA SER A 339 8.76 14.56 -7.33
C SER A 339 8.00 14.58 -8.65
N LEU A 340 7.42 13.43 -9.01
CA LEU A 340 6.54 13.29 -10.18
C LEU A 340 5.19 14.01 -10.00
N LYS A 341 4.85 14.43 -8.77
CA LYS A 341 3.64 15.21 -8.47
C LYS A 341 3.85 16.73 -8.62
N SER A 342 5.05 17.17 -9.02
CA SER A 342 5.35 18.59 -9.16
C SER A 342 4.74 19.18 -10.42
N THR A 343 4.40 20.48 -10.37
CA THR A 343 3.88 21.21 -11.54
C THR A 343 4.87 21.26 -12.71
N GLN A 344 6.17 21.11 -12.42
CA GLN A 344 7.21 21.08 -13.44
C GLN A 344 7.11 19.86 -14.35
N VAL A 345 6.63 18.73 -13.85
CA VAL A 345 6.42 17.52 -14.66
C VAL A 345 5.33 17.76 -15.70
N GLY A 346 4.23 18.42 -15.28
CA GLY A 346 3.16 18.85 -16.19
C GLY A 346 3.68 19.81 -17.26
N ARG A 347 4.38 20.87 -16.86
CA ARG A 347 4.98 21.83 -17.80
C ARG A 347 5.94 21.20 -18.80
N MET A 348 6.80 20.29 -18.35
CA MET A 348 7.73 19.58 -19.24
C MET A 348 6.99 18.66 -20.20
N LYS A 349 5.93 17.99 -19.72
CA LYS A 349 5.06 17.16 -20.57
C LYS A 349 4.41 18.02 -21.66
N ASP A 350 3.78 19.12 -21.28
CA ASP A 350 3.10 20.03 -22.21
C ASP A 350 4.10 20.58 -23.26
N ALA A 351 5.32 20.92 -22.85
CA ALA A 351 6.38 21.40 -23.75
C ALA A 351 6.86 20.31 -24.73
N LEU A 352 7.00 19.06 -24.30
CA LEU A 352 7.37 17.94 -25.17
C LEU A 352 6.26 17.62 -26.17
N GLU A 353 5.00 17.63 -25.72
CA GLU A 353 3.84 17.39 -26.57
C GLU A 353 3.67 18.50 -27.63
N ALA A 354 3.99 19.75 -27.29
CA ALA A 354 4.03 20.85 -28.24
C ALA A 354 5.07 20.64 -29.37
N GLU A 355 6.15 19.91 -29.09
CA GLU A 355 7.18 19.51 -30.07
C GLU A 355 6.85 18.16 -30.77
N GLY A 356 5.63 17.64 -30.57
CA GLY A 356 5.18 16.38 -31.15
C GLY A 356 5.76 15.12 -30.50
N LEU A 357 6.34 15.23 -29.30
CA LEU A 357 6.92 14.12 -28.55
C LEU A 357 5.92 13.62 -27.50
N GLN A 358 5.39 12.42 -27.72
CA GLN A 358 4.45 11.78 -26.79
C GLN A 358 5.16 11.34 -25.50
N VAL A 359 4.60 11.71 -24.33
CA VAL A 359 5.19 11.41 -23.03
C VAL A 359 4.34 10.40 -22.27
N TYR A 360 4.91 9.23 -21.99
CA TYR A 360 4.30 8.23 -21.13
C TYR A 360 4.77 8.38 -19.68
N ALA A 361 3.91 8.90 -18.80
CA ALA A 361 4.21 9.12 -17.38
C ALA A 361 3.08 8.63 -16.45
N PRO A 362 2.80 7.31 -16.38
CA PRO A 362 1.68 6.75 -15.62
C PRO A 362 1.76 7.02 -14.11
N ARG A 363 2.98 7.26 -13.58
CA ARG A 363 3.21 7.59 -12.15
C ARG A 363 3.15 9.09 -11.84
N ALA A 364 3.10 9.96 -12.86
CA ALA A 364 3.01 11.41 -12.68
C ALA A 364 1.56 11.89 -12.46
N GLY A 365 0.58 11.13 -12.96
CA GLY A 365 -0.83 11.35 -12.65
C GLY A 365 -1.19 10.83 -11.26
N ARG A 366 -2.00 11.59 -10.51
CA ARG A 366 -2.79 11.00 -9.42
C ARG A 366 -3.87 10.17 -10.11
N PHE A 367 -3.90 8.86 -9.90
CA PHE A 367 -4.89 7.97 -10.53
C PHE A 367 -6.33 8.48 -10.42
N LEU A 368 -6.72 9.09 -9.30
CA LEU A 368 -8.06 9.67 -9.11
C LEU A 368 -8.32 10.96 -9.89
N GLU A 369 -7.28 11.55 -10.48
CA GLU A 369 -7.38 12.79 -11.24
C GLU A 369 -7.52 12.57 -12.75
N VAL A 370 -7.27 11.34 -13.23
CA VAL A 370 -7.49 10.99 -14.63
C VAL A 370 -8.98 11.00 -14.95
N ASP A 371 -9.30 11.34 -16.19
CA ASP A 371 -10.67 11.56 -16.63
C ASP A 371 -11.54 10.31 -16.45
N GLU A 372 -11.00 9.12 -16.72
CA GLU A 372 -11.72 7.86 -16.62
C GLU A 372 -12.12 7.56 -15.18
N ALA A 373 -11.23 7.80 -14.21
CA ALA A 373 -11.53 7.60 -12.81
C ALA A 373 -12.60 8.59 -12.32
N LYS A 374 -12.47 9.87 -12.70
CA LYS A 374 -13.47 10.90 -12.34
C LYS A 374 -14.85 10.58 -12.89
N ASP A 375 -14.95 10.03 -14.10
CA ASP A 375 -16.23 9.64 -14.70
C ASP A 375 -16.88 8.47 -13.97
N VAL A 376 -16.12 7.40 -13.75
CA VAL A 376 -16.64 6.19 -13.08
C VAL A 376 -17.06 6.52 -11.65
N PHE A 377 -16.21 7.19 -10.88
CA PHE A 377 -16.53 7.56 -9.50
C PHE A 377 -17.61 8.64 -9.43
N GLY A 378 -17.69 9.54 -10.41
CA GLY A 378 -18.80 10.49 -10.55
C GLY A 378 -20.14 9.78 -10.72
N LEU A 379 -20.23 8.79 -11.61
CA LEU A 379 -21.44 7.99 -11.79
C LEU A 379 -21.77 7.13 -10.56
N PHE A 380 -20.76 6.57 -9.89
CA PHE A 380 -20.95 5.87 -8.62
C PHE A 380 -21.48 6.80 -7.52
N LEU A 381 -21.03 8.05 -7.47
CA LEU A 381 -21.54 9.04 -6.51
C LEU A 381 -23.03 9.33 -6.73
N HIS A 382 -23.48 9.37 -7.98
CA HIS A 382 -24.91 9.48 -8.31
C HIS A 382 -25.68 8.23 -7.92
N ILE A 383 -25.12 7.03 -8.10
CA ILE A 383 -25.81 5.76 -7.77
C ILE A 383 -25.89 5.53 -6.25
N PHE A 384 -24.77 5.65 -5.54
CA PHE A 384 -24.68 5.34 -4.11
C PHE A 384 -24.97 6.53 -3.19
N GLY A 385 -24.97 7.75 -3.74
CA GLY A 385 -25.09 8.98 -2.98
C GLY A 385 -23.77 9.43 -2.35
N ARG A 386 -23.80 10.63 -1.78
CA ARG A 386 -22.63 11.22 -1.12
C ARG A 386 -22.29 10.49 0.18
N PRO A 387 -21.01 10.14 0.41
CA PRO A 387 -20.59 9.61 1.70
C PRO A 387 -20.82 10.68 2.79
N ALA A 388 -21.26 10.25 3.96
CA ALA A 388 -21.35 11.12 5.11
C ALA A 388 -19.92 11.44 5.62
N PHE A 389 -19.55 12.73 5.62
CA PHE A 389 -18.30 13.19 6.21
C PHE A 389 -18.53 13.92 7.51
N ARG A 390 -17.78 13.52 8.54
CA ARG A 390 -17.63 14.28 9.78
C ARG A 390 -16.15 14.66 9.93
N GLY A 391 -15.88 15.80 10.55
CA GLY A 391 -14.52 16.30 10.79
C GLY A 391 -14.15 17.54 9.96
N MET A 392 -13.06 18.19 10.39
CA MET A 392 -12.46 19.38 9.78
C MET A 392 -10.99 19.13 9.41
N GLY A 393 -10.48 19.86 8.42
CA GLY A 393 -9.08 19.81 8.00
C GLY A 393 -8.90 19.98 6.48
N ARG A 394 -7.71 20.45 6.06
CA ARG A 394 -7.39 20.71 4.64
C ARG A 394 -7.57 19.47 3.76
N ASP A 395 -7.12 18.29 4.20
CA ASP A 395 -7.27 17.06 3.41
C ASP A 395 -8.75 16.68 3.19
N VAL A 396 -9.61 16.98 4.17
CA VAL A 396 -11.06 16.74 4.08
C VAL A 396 -11.70 17.75 3.12
N GLU A 397 -11.24 19.00 3.13
CA GLU A 397 -11.67 20.04 2.19
C GLU A 397 -11.26 19.72 0.75
N ASP A 398 -10.00 19.30 0.54
CA ASP A 398 -9.49 18.87 -0.76
C ASP A 398 -10.31 17.69 -1.30
N PHE A 399 -10.62 16.70 -0.46
CA PHE A 399 -11.45 15.57 -0.85
C PHE A 399 -12.89 15.98 -1.16
N ARG A 400 -13.48 16.90 -0.39
CA ARG A 400 -14.81 17.48 -0.71
C ARG A 400 -14.78 18.22 -2.04
N GLY A 401 -13.72 18.98 -2.31
CA GLY A 401 -13.50 19.65 -3.59
C GLY A 401 -13.45 18.66 -4.75
N TRP A 402 -12.71 17.56 -4.58
CA TRP A 402 -12.66 16.48 -5.56
C TRP A 402 -14.04 15.81 -5.76
N LEU A 403 -14.77 15.50 -4.67
CA LEU A 403 -16.13 14.94 -4.74
C LEU A 403 -17.09 15.85 -5.53
N ASN A 404 -17.05 17.16 -5.28
CA ASN A 404 -17.85 18.12 -6.03
C ASN A 404 -17.49 18.11 -7.53
N SER A 405 -16.20 18.00 -7.85
CA SER A 405 -15.71 17.97 -9.22
C SER A 405 -16.19 16.73 -9.98
N ILE A 406 -16.10 15.53 -9.37
CA ILE A 406 -16.54 14.29 -10.02
C ILE A 406 -18.06 14.20 -10.12
N GLU A 407 -18.81 14.74 -9.15
CA GLU A 407 -20.27 14.76 -9.19
C GLU A 407 -20.78 15.57 -10.39
N ALA A 408 -20.18 16.74 -10.62
CA ALA A 408 -20.51 17.60 -11.75
C ALA A 408 -20.20 16.92 -13.10
N ARG A 409 -19.10 16.16 -13.17
CA ARG A 409 -18.79 15.32 -14.35
C ARG A 409 -19.83 14.22 -14.55
N GLY A 410 -20.14 13.46 -13.50
CA GLY A 410 -21.16 12.40 -13.56
C GLY A 410 -22.52 12.93 -14.01
N GLU A 411 -22.93 14.08 -13.49
CA GLU A 411 -24.17 14.76 -13.88
C GLU A 411 -24.15 15.13 -15.37
N THR A 412 -23.02 15.67 -15.86
CA THR A 412 -22.84 16.00 -17.28
C THR A 412 -22.97 14.76 -18.17
N LEU A 413 -22.42 13.61 -17.76
CA LEU A 413 -22.55 12.35 -18.51
C LEU A 413 -24.01 11.86 -18.52
N ILE A 414 -24.67 11.88 -17.37
CA ILE A 414 -26.07 11.48 -17.20
C ILE A 414 -27.01 12.33 -18.08
N GLN A 415 -26.78 13.65 -18.15
CA GLN A 415 -27.58 14.56 -18.97
C GLN A 415 -27.41 14.33 -20.47
N ARG A 416 -26.25 13.83 -20.90
CA ARG A 416 -25.93 13.60 -22.33
C ARG A 416 -26.46 12.28 -22.86
N ASP A 417 -26.67 11.28 -22.00
CA ASP A 417 -27.10 9.93 -22.41
C ASP A 417 -28.40 9.52 -21.67
N PRO A 418 -29.57 9.54 -22.35
CA PRO A 418 -30.84 9.14 -21.76
C PRO A 418 -30.89 7.70 -21.25
N GLN A 419 -30.14 6.77 -21.88
CA GLN A 419 -30.09 5.38 -21.43
C GLN A 419 -29.28 5.27 -20.14
N LEU A 420 -28.15 5.99 -20.06
CA LEU A 420 -27.35 6.07 -18.84
C LEU A 420 -28.15 6.69 -17.69
N LYS A 421 -28.94 7.75 -17.97
CA LYS A 421 -29.83 8.35 -16.98
C LYS A 421 -30.84 7.34 -16.42
N GLN A 422 -31.52 6.61 -17.29
CA GLN A 422 -32.45 5.57 -16.88
C GLN A 422 -31.76 4.51 -16.03
N PHE A 423 -30.57 4.05 -16.47
CA PHE A 423 -29.78 3.07 -15.73
C PHE A 423 -29.43 3.54 -14.31
N VAL A 424 -28.94 4.78 -14.16
CA VAL A 424 -28.63 5.35 -12.83
C VAL A 424 -29.88 5.41 -11.95
N THR A 425 -31.01 5.87 -12.49
CA THR A 425 -32.30 5.91 -11.77
C THR A 425 -32.76 4.51 -11.33
N ASP A 426 -32.61 3.50 -12.19
CA ASP A 426 -32.97 2.12 -11.87
C ASP A 426 -32.09 1.56 -10.74
N ARG A 427 -30.77 1.80 -10.79
CA ARG A 427 -29.85 1.36 -9.72
C ARG A 427 -30.15 2.04 -8.39
N GLN A 428 -30.49 3.34 -8.39
CA GLN A 428 -30.92 4.08 -7.19
C GLN A 428 -32.20 3.47 -6.60
N ALA A 429 -33.22 3.21 -7.44
CA ALA A 429 -34.47 2.62 -6.99
C ALA A 429 -34.29 1.21 -6.39
N GLU A 430 -33.36 0.42 -6.94
CA GLU A 430 -33.00 -0.89 -6.38
C GLU A 430 -32.32 -0.78 -5.01
N LEU A 431 -31.40 0.19 -4.83
CA LEU A 431 -30.75 0.48 -3.55
C LEU A 431 -31.75 0.96 -2.50
N ASP A 432 -32.61 1.91 -2.84
CA ASP A 432 -33.63 2.44 -1.94
C ASP A 432 -34.59 1.35 -1.46
N ARG A 433 -35.01 0.47 -2.38
CA ARG A 433 -35.84 -0.71 -2.03
C ARG A 433 -35.11 -1.63 -1.06
N ALA A 434 -33.84 -1.96 -1.32
CA ALA A 434 -33.06 -2.84 -0.45
C ALA A 434 -32.88 -2.23 0.96
N LEU A 435 -32.64 -0.92 1.05
CA LEU A 435 -32.53 -0.19 2.32
C LEU A 435 -33.85 -0.19 3.09
N GLN A 436 -34.97 0.07 2.41
CA GLN A 436 -36.31 0.02 3.02
C GLN A 436 -36.63 -1.39 3.55
N ASP A 437 -36.34 -2.43 2.77
CA ASP A 437 -36.52 -3.83 3.19
C ASP A 437 -35.67 -4.14 4.42
N TYR A 438 -34.41 -3.70 4.44
CA TYR A 438 -33.52 -3.89 5.58
C TYR A 438 -34.04 -3.22 6.86
N GLN A 439 -34.49 -1.97 6.75
CA GLN A 439 -35.08 -1.23 7.88
C GLN A 439 -36.37 -1.89 8.37
N ALA A 440 -37.24 -2.35 7.46
CA ALA A 440 -38.48 -3.06 7.81
C ALA A 440 -38.19 -4.35 8.59
N LEU A 441 -37.17 -5.11 8.18
CA LEU A 441 -36.76 -6.33 8.87
C LEU A 441 -36.11 -6.03 10.22
N GLN A 442 -35.26 -5.00 10.32
CA GLN A 442 -34.68 -4.58 11.60
C GLN A 442 -35.76 -4.19 12.63
N GLN A 443 -36.79 -3.46 12.22
CA GLN A 443 -37.91 -3.11 13.12
C GLN A 443 -38.63 -4.35 13.68
N VAL A 444 -38.73 -5.43 12.89
CA VAL A 444 -39.27 -6.71 13.38
C VAL A 444 -38.30 -7.34 14.38
N VAL A 445 -37.01 -7.39 14.09
CA VAL A 445 -35.98 -7.90 15.01
C VAL A 445 -36.05 -7.18 16.35
N ASP A 446 -36.13 -5.85 16.34
CA ASP A 446 -36.19 -5.02 17.54
C ASP A 446 -37.48 -5.25 18.33
N ARG A 447 -38.62 -5.35 17.63
CA ARG A 447 -39.93 -5.62 18.24
C ARG A 447 -39.95 -6.96 19.00
N TYR A 448 -39.35 -7.99 18.41
CA TYR A 448 -39.28 -9.32 19.03
C TYR A 448 -38.03 -9.52 19.90
N ARG A 449 -37.15 -8.51 19.99
CA ARG A 449 -35.87 -8.53 20.73
C ARG A 449 -34.99 -9.72 20.34
N TRP A 450 -34.95 -10.05 19.05
CA TRP A 450 -34.12 -11.16 18.58
C TRP A 450 -32.65 -10.78 18.51
N ASN A 451 -31.79 -11.73 18.85
CA ASN A 451 -30.34 -11.58 18.69
C ASN A 451 -29.94 -11.89 17.24
N LEU A 452 -29.36 -10.90 16.54
CA LEU A 452 -28.91 -11.04 15.16
C LEU A 452 -27.84 -12.14 14.95
N SER A 453 -27.04 -12.43 15.98
CA SER A 453 -26.02 -13.47 15.94
C SER A 453 -26.56 -14.87 16.29
N ALA A 454 -27.80 -14.97 16.76
CA ALA A 454 -28.42 -16.25 17.07
C ALA A 454 -28.84 -17.00 15.79
N ALA A 455 -28.98 -18.32 15.92
CA ALA A 455 -29.46 -19.17 14.84
C ALA A 455 -30.88 -18.77 14.41
N TYR A 456 -31.11 -18.74 13.10
CA TYR A 456 -32.40 -18.47 12.52
C TYR A 456 -33.37 -19.65 12.72
N ASP A 457 -34.49 -19.39 13.38
CA ASP A 457 -35.52 -20.39 13.64
C ASP A 457 -36.73 -20.20 12.73
N THR A 458 -36.92 -21.14 11.80
CA THR A 458 -37.93 -21.00 10.73
C THR A 458 -39.37 -20.92 11.25
N PRO A 459 -39.84 -21.77 12.18
CA PRO A 459 -41.22 -21.74 12.67
C PRO A 459 -41.59 -20.45 13.39
N THR A 460 -40.65 -19.84 14.12
CA THR A 460 -40.91 -18.63 14.90
C THR A 460 -40.63 -17.34 14.12
N MET A 461 -39.57 -17.31 13.30
CA MET A 461 -39.09 -16.07 12.69
C MET A 461 -39.60 -15.82 11.27
N LYS A 462 -39.92 -16.87 10.49
CA LYS A 462 -40.27 -16.72 9.06
C LYS A 462 -41.51 -15.87 8.84
N ARG A 463 -42.61 -16.18 9.55
CA ARG A 463 -43.88 -15.48 9.36
C ARG A 463 -43.77 -13.99 9.73
N PRO A 464 -43.27 -13.60 10.92
CA PRO A 464 -43.12 -12.19 11.27
C PRO A 464 -42.23 -11.40 10.30
N LEU A 465 -41.11 -11.98 9.83
CA LEU A 465 -40.22 -11.32 8.86
C LEU A 465 -40.89 -11.16 7.49
N SER A 466 -41.56 -12.20 6.97
CA SER A 466 -42.24 -12.13 5.66
C SER A 466 -43.44 -11.17 5.63
N GLN A 467 -44.00 -10.87 6.81
CA GLN A 467 -45.13 -9.96 7.02
C GLN A 467 -44.69 -8.62 7.60
N ALA A 468 -43.38 -8.30 7.53
CA ALA A 468 -42.85 -7.02 7.98
C ALA A 468 -43.56 -5.86 7.26
N PRO A 469 -44.12 -4.87 7.98
CA PRO A 469 -44.70 -3.68 7.37
C PRO A 469 -43.65 -2.93 6.55
N GLY A 470 -43.98 -2.58 5.30
CA GLY A 470 -43.06 -1.88 4.40
C GLY A 470 -42.10 -2.78 3.61
N LEU A 471 -42.13 -4.11 3.80
CA LEU A 471 -41.33 -5.04 3.03
C LEU A 471 -41.84 -5.19 1.58
N SER A 472 -40.94 -5.06 0.63
CA SER A 472 -41.19 -5.23 -0.81
C SER A 472 -41.59 -6.67 -1.17
N GLU A 473 -42.23 -6.85 -2.32
CA GLU A 473 -42.55 -8.18 -2.83
C GLU A 473 -41.31 -9.04 -3.07
N THR A 474 -40.21 -8.42 -3.52
CA THR A 474 -38.93 -9.09 -3.74
C THR A 474 -38.36 -9.63 -2.43
N GLY A 475 -38.26 -8.79 -1.39
CA GLY A 475 -37.80 -9.20 -0.06
C GLY A 475 -38.68 -10.30 0.54
N ARG A 476 -40.01 -10.18 0.39
CA ARG A 476 -40.96 -11.23 0.81
C ARG A 476 -40.73 -12.54 0.05
N ARG A 477 -40.51 -12.50 -1.25
CA ARG A 477 -40.24 -13.69 -2.09
C ARG A 477 -38.94 -14.38 -1.66
N LEU A 478 -37.88 -13.62 -1.38
CA LEU A 478 -36.60 -14.15 -0.92
C LEU A 478 -36.73 -14.85 0.45
N LEU A 479 -37.45 -14.25 1.40
CA LEU A 479 -37.72 -14.83 2.73
C LEU A 479 -38.64 -16.05 2.69
N THR A 480 -39.56 -16.11 1.73
CA THR A 480 -40.51 -17.22 1.60
C THR A 480 -40.04 -18.33 0.66
N SER A 481 -38.87 -18.15 0.03
CA SER A 481 -38.30 -19.09 -0.93
C SER A 481 -38.09 -20.50 -0.35
N ARG A 482 -38.51 -21.52 -1.10
CA ARG A 482 -38.27 -22.93 -0.76
C ARG A 482 -36.77 -23.26 -0.68
N TYR A 483 -35.95 -22.58 -1.48
CA TYR A 483 -34.50 -22.74 -1.44
C TYR A 483 -33.91 -22.30 -0.10
N LEU A 484 -34.40 -21.18 0.45
CA LEU A 484 -33.97 -20.69 1.76
C LEU A 484 -34.29 -21.71 2.85
N ASP A 485 -35.50 -22.26 2.86
CA ASP A 485 -35.91 -23.29 3.83
C ASP A 485 -35.01 -24.54 3.76
N GLN A 486 -34.68 -24.99 2.55
CA GLN A 486 -33.77 -26.13 2.34
C GLN A 486 -32.36 -25.81 2.82
N LEU A 487 -31.85 -24.60 2.54
CA LEU A 487 -30.53 -24.16 2.94
C LEU A 487 -30.39 -24.09 4.47
N VAL A 488 -31.38 -23.50 5.16
CA VAL A 488 -31.44 -23.43 6.63
C VAL A 488 -31.44 -24.84 7.23
N LYS A 489 -32.30 -25.74 6.74
CA LYS A 489 -32.36 -27.13 7.21
C LYS A 489 -31.04 -27.88 7.01
N ARG A 490 -30.41 -27.73 5.83
CA ARG A 490 -29.14 -28.37 5.50
C ARG A 490 -28.02 -27.91 6.44
N ARG A 491 -27.89 -26.60 6.63
CA ARG A 491 -26.87 -25.97 7.48
C ARG A 491 -27.04 -26.34 8.96
N ALA A 492 -28.28 -26.35 9.45
CA ALA A 492 -28.60 -26.84 10.80
C ALA A 492 -28.23 -28.33 10.97
N GLY A 493 -28.53 -29.17 9.97
CA GLY A 493 -28.16 -30.60 9.99
C GLY A 493 -26.65 -30.87 9.94
N GLN A 494 -25.85 -29.91 9.46
CA GLN A 494 -24.38 -29.95 9.44
C GLN A 494 -23.74 -29.39 10.72
N GLY A 495 -24.54 -29.01 11.73
CA GLY A 495 -24.03 -28.41 12.98
C GLY A 495 -23.57 -26.96 12.84
N SER A 496 -23.86 -26.30 11.72
CA SER A 496 -23.49 -24.90 11.45
C SER A 496 -24.73 -24.12 11.00
N PRO A 497 -25.67 -23.81 11.93
CA PRO A 497 -26.90 -23.10 11.59
C PRO A 497 -26.61 -21.68 11.09
N LEU A 498 -27.46 -21.19 10.18
CA LEU A 498 -27.36 -19.83 9.68
C LEU A 498 -27.85 -18.84 10.75
N SER A 499 -27.17 -17.71 10.90
CA SER A 499 -27.59 -16.65 11.80
C SER A 499 -28.78 -15.87 11.24
N LEU A 500 -29.54 -15.22 12.11
CA LEU A 500 -30.59 -14.27 11.72
C LEU A 500 -30.02 -13.12 10.87
N SER A 501 -28.83 -12.62 11.20
CA SER A 501 -28.13 -11.60 10.42
C SER A 501 -27.87 -12.02 8.99
N TYR A 502 -27.49 -13.28 8.75
CA TYR A 502 -27.28 -13.81 7.40
C TYR A 502 -28.58 -13.82 6.59
N ILE A 503 -29.70 -14.21 7.21
CA ILE A 503 -31.01 -14.28 6.54
C ILE A 503 -31.49 -12.88 6.13
N ILE A 504 -31.35 -11.89 7.02
CA ILE A 504 -31.73 -10.50 6.72
C ILE A 504 -30.86 -9.95 5.59
N ARG A 505 -29.54 -10.14 5.66
CA ARG A 505 -28.61 -9.70 4.59
C ARG A 505 -28.95 -10.36 3.26
N ARG A 506 -29.25 -11.66 3.25
CA ARG A 506 -29.66 -12.37 2.04
C ARG A 506 -30.96 -11.84 1.46
N ALA A 507 -31.95 -11.58 2.30
CA ALA A 507 -33.26 -11.06 1.86
C ALA A 507 -33.19 -9.62 1.33
N THR A 508 -32.12 -8.90 1.65
CA THR A 508 -31.89 -7.48 1.29
C THR A 508 -30.69 -7.30 0.36
N SER A 509 -30.18 -8.41 -0.18
CA SER A 509 -29.05 -8.39 -1.11
C SER A 509 -29.47 -7.91 -2.50
N LEU A 510 -28.52 -7.31 -3.21
CA LEU A 510 -28.66 -6.92 -4.60
C LEU A 510 -28.10 -8.01 -5.50
N ASP A 511 -28.65 -8.13 -6.71
CA ASP A 511 -28.20 -9.12 -7.72
C ASP A 511 -26.94 -8.68 -8.48
N TRP A 512 -26.29 -7.61 -8.03
CA TRP A 512 -25.07 -7.05 -8.60
C TRP A 512 -24.15 -6.53 -7.50
N ASN A 513 -22.85 -6.58 -7.75
CA ASN A 513 -21.82 -5.93 -6.95
C ASN A 513 -21.24 -4.71 -7.68
N VAL A 514 -20.33 -3.98 -7.02
CA VAL A 514 -19.71 -2.76 -7.57
C VAL A 514 -18.91 -3.03 -8.86
N LEU A 515 -18.35 -4.23 -9.01
CA LEU A 515 -17.62 -4.64 -10.21
C LEU A 515 -18.56 -4.98 -11.37
N ASP A 516 -19.69 -5.65 -11.10
CA ASP A 516 -20.75 -5.85 -12.11
C ASP A 516 -21.27 -4.50 -12.60
N LEU A 517 -21.49 -3.56 -11.67
CA LEU A 517 -21.92 -2.20 -11.99
C LEU A 517 -20.88 -1.48 -12.87
N PHE A 518 -19.60 -1.59 -12.54
CA PHE A 518 -18.52 -1.05 -13.36
C PHE A 518 -18.54 -1.61 -14.79
N TYR A 519 -18.65 -2.93 -14.95
CA TYR A 519 -18.70 -3.55 -16.28
C TYR A 519 -19.95 -3.17 -17.07
N GLN A 520 -21.09 -3.01 -16.40
CA GLN A 520 -22.31 -2.50 -17.04
C GLN A 520 -22.11 -1.05 -17.53
N LEU A 521 -21.42 -0.21 -16.77
CA LEU A 521 -21.09 1.15 -17.19
C LEU A 521 -20.20 1.17 -18.45
N MET A 522 -19.28 0.21 -18.61
CA MET A 522 -18.42 0.13 -19.80
C MET A 522 -19.20 -0.11 -21.10
N GLY A 523 -20.47 -0.55 -21.02
CA GLY A 523 -21.34 -0.74 -22.17
C GLY A 523 -21.92 0.57 -22.76
N PHE A 524 -21.87 1.68 -22.03
CA PHE A 524 -22.42 2.96 -22.50
C PHE A 524 -21.49 3.66 -23.50
N ALA A 525 -22.07 4.51 -24.35
CA ALA A 525 -21.39 5.12 -25.49
C ALA A 525 -20.10 5.87 -25.11
N HIS A 526 -20.12 6.57 -23.98
CA HIS A 526 -18.96 7.32 -23.45
C HIS A 526 -17.74 6.43 -23.22
N PHE A 527 -17.90 5.33 -22.49
CA PHE A 527 -16.79 4.42 -22.18
C PHE A 527 -16.45 3.52 -23.36
N LYS A 528 -17.44 3.09 -24.14
CA LYS A 528 -17.21 2.32 -25.37
C LYS A 528 -16.29 3.06 -26.34
N HIS A 529 -16.44 4.38 -26.45
CA HIS A 529 -15.57 5.20 -27.30
C HIS A 529 -14.09 5.12 -26.90
N MET A 530 -13.78 4.97 -25.60
CA MET A 530 -12.40 4.82 -25.12
C MET A 530 -11.76 3.52 -25.62
N PHE A 531 -12.52 2.42 -25.64
CA PHE A 531 -12.05 1.15 -26.21
C PHE A 531 -11.88 1.23 -27.74
N ASP A 532 -12.81 1.90 -28.43
CA ASP A 532 -12.71 2.10 -29.89
C ASP A 532 -11.48 2.95 -30.27
N GLN A 533 -11.09 3.92 -29.44
CA GLN A 533 -9.89 4.74 -29.65
C GLN A 533 -8.59 3.94 -29.51
N ALA A 534 -8.51 3.07 -28.50
CA ALA A 534 -7.35 2.19 -28.32
C ALA A 534 -7.15 1.26 -29.54
N GLU A 535 -8.24 0.66 -30.05
CA GLU A 535 -8.19 -0.25 -31.18
C GLU A 535 -7.80 0.45 -32.50
N ARG A 536 -8.27 1.69 -32.72
CA ARG A 536 -8.09 2.39 -34.01
C ARG A 536 -6.85 3.28 -34.07
N ASN A 537 -6.52 3.94 -32.97
CA ASN A 537 -5.50 4.99 -32.92
C ASN A 537 -4.28 4.61 -32.05
N GLY A 538 -4.31 3.46 -31.36
CA GLY A 538 -3.22 2.98 -30.51
C GLY A 538 -3.05 3.72 -29.18
N ASP A 539 -3.99 4.60 -28.82
CA ASP A 539 -3.99 5.24 -27.49
C ASP A 539 -4.60 4.31 -26.45
N GLU A 540 -3.75 3.52 -25.80
CA GLU A 540 -4.14 2.57 -24.75
C GLU A 540 -4.27 3.24 -23.36
N GLY A 541 -4.00 4.54 -23.23
CA GLY A 541 -4.00 5.25 -21.95
C GLY A 541 -5.31 5.12 -21.16
N PRO A 542 -6.48 5.45 -21.77
CA PRO A 542 -7.78 5.32 -21.11
C PRO A 542 -8.11 3.87 -20.69
N VAL A 543 -7.80 2.90 -21.55
CA VAL A 543 -8.05 1.47 -21.27
C VAL A 543 -7.18 0.97 -20.12
N ALA A 544 -5.92 1.40 -20.05
CA ALA A 544 -5.04 1.08 -18.93
C ALA A 544 -5.58 1.64 -17.60
N ASN A 545 -6.10 2.88 -17.61
CA ASN A 545 -6.71 3.50 -16.43
C ASN A 545 -7.98 2.76 -15.97
N LEU A 546 -8.86 2.37 -16.90
CA LEU A 546 -10.04 1.54 -16.59
C LEU A 546 -9.64 0.16 -16.02
N GLY A 547 -8.55 -0.43 -16.53
CA GLY A 547 -7.96 -1.65 -15.98
C GLY A 547 -7.50 -1.50 -14.53
N LEU A 548 -6.92 -0.35 -14.17
CA LEU A 548 -6.56 -0.04 -12.78
C LEU A 548 -7.80 0.08 -11.88
N ILE A 549 -8.88 0.73 -12.33
CA ILE A 549 -10.14 0.82 -11.56
C ILE A 549 -10.65 -0.59 -11.25
N THR A 550 -10.66 -1.48 -12.23
CA THR A 550 -11.08 -2.87 -12.08
C THR A 550 -10.30 -3.58 -10.95
N GLN A 551 -8.98 -3.38 -10.90
CA GLN A 551 -8.14 -3.97 -9.84
C GLN A 551 -8.49 -3.44 -8.45
N TYR A 552 -8.74 -2.14 -8.31
CA TYR A 552 -9.16 -1.55 -7.05
C TYR A 552 -10.54 -2.03 -6.60
N LEU A 553 -11.50 -2.13 -7.52
CA LEU A 553 -12.85 -2.62 -7.21
C LEU A 553 -12.85 -4.11 -6.84
N GLN A 554 -12.08 -4.93 -7.55
CA GLN A 554 -11.92 -6.35 -7.21
C GLN A 554 -11.35 -6.50 -5.80
N ARG A 555 -10.28 -5.76 -5.46
CA ARG A 555 -9.69 -5.78 -4.12
C ARG A 555 -10.69 -5.33 -3.05
N PHE A 556 -11.41 -4.25 -3.30
CA PHE A 556 -12.45 -3.78 -2.40
C PHE A 556 -13.51 -4.86 -2.15
N ILE A 557 -13.94 -5.56 -3.21
CA ILE A 557 -14.87 -6.69 -3.08
C ILE A 557 -14.23 -7.80 -2.26
N ASP A 558 -13.01 -8.25 -2.58
CA ASP A 558 -12.31 -9.35 -1.89
C ASP A 558 -12.14 -9.09 -0.38
N GLU A 559 -11.92 -7.84 0.02
CA GLU A 559 -11.82 -7.45 1.44
C GLU A 559 -13.19 -7.25 2.11
N ARG A 560 -14.20 -6.82 1.34
CA ARG A 560 -15.57 -6.55 1.82
C ARG A 560 -16.56 -7.67 1.48
N VAL A 561 -16.11 -8.85 1.04
CA VAL A 561 -16.97 -10.00 0.62
C VAL A 561 -17.98 -10.36 1.70
N SER A 562 -17.63 -10.18 2.98
CA SER A 562 -18.54 -10.41 4.12
C SER A 562 -19.78 -9.50 4.15
N ILE A 563 -19.83 -8.47 3.30
CA ILE A 563 -20.90 -7.47 3.21
C ILE A 563 -21.68 -7.59 1.88
N ILE A 564 -21.07 -8.06 0.78
CA ILE A 564 -21.66 -7.94 -0.56
C ILE A 564 -22.15 -9.27 -1.16
N THR A 565 -21.65 -10.42 -0.71
CA THR A 565 -22.19 -11.72 -1.15
C THR A 565 -22.83 -12.47 0.00
N ALA A 566 -24.14 -12.65 -0.08
CA ALA A 566 -24.94 -13.48 0.83
C ALA A 566 -25.34 -14.81 0.18
#